data_AF-A0A529M2W8-F1
#
_entry.id   AF-A0A529M2W8-F1
#
_cell.length_a   1.000
_cell.length_b   1.000
_cell.length_c   1.000
_cell.angle_alpha   90.00
_cell.angle_beta   90.00
_cell.angle_gamma   90.00
#
_symmetry.space_group_name_H-M   'P 1'
#
loop_
_entity.id
_entity.type
_entity.pdbx_description
1 polymer ?
#
loop_
_entity_poly.entity_id
_entity_poly.type
_entity_poly.pdbx_seq_one_letter_code
_entity_poly.pdbx_strand_id
1 'polypeptide(L)' 'PEAHARTATFRKAGGGVTAGDAEVAANPRARSARLRAAIRTDASARSSDFSIFGLPKLPGPTLPGTGRPGER' A
#
# COMPACT_ATOMS: atom_id res chain seq x y z
N PRO A 1 21.07 6.51 -7.86
CA PRO A 1 19.61 6.78 -7.98
C PRO A 1 19.09 7.29 -6.63
N GLU A 2 18.62 8.53 -6.58
CA GLU A 2 18.01 9.10 -5.36
C GLU A 2 16.52 8.76 -5.34
N ALA A 3 16.10 8.02 -4.31
CA ALA A 3 14.69 7.72 -4.09
C ALA A 3 14.01 8.97 -3.51
N HIS A 4 13.06 9.56 -4.24
CA HIS A 4 12.26 10.67 -3.74
C HIS A 4 11.60 10.30 -2.41
N ALA A 5 11.89 11.06 -1.36
CA ALA A 5 11.29 10.88 -0.05
C ALA A 5 9.78 11.16 -0.14
N ARG A 6 8.96 10.10 -0.08
CA ARG A 6 7.50 10.23 -0.04
C ARG A 6 7.07 10.58 1.37
N THR A 7 6.28 11.66 1.51
CA THR A 7 5.65 12.02 2.78
C THR A 7 4.86 10.85 3.36
N ALA A 8 5.04 10.58 4.65
CA ALA A 8 4.35 9.51 5.35
C ALA A 8 2.89 9.90 5.59
N THR A 9 1.96 9.06 5.10
CA THR A 9 0.51 9.24 5.31
C THR A 9 0.02 8.66 6.64
N PHE A 10 0.89 7.90 7.33
CA PHE A 10 0.60 7.33 8.65
C PHE A 10 1.80 7.51 9.56
N ARG A 11 1.54 7.86 10.82
CA ARG A 11 2.53 7.87 11.90
C ARG A 11 2.29 6.65 12.79
N LYS A 12 3.38 5.97 13.16
CA LYS A 12 3.32 4.78 14.01
C LYS A 12 2.68 5.10 15.36
N ALA A 13 1.75 4.25 15.81
CA ALA A 13 1.14 4.33 17.13
C ALA A 13 1.71 3.20 18.01
N GLY A 14 2.81 3.50 18.70
CA GLY A 14 3.47 2.56 19.61
C GLY A 14 4.29 1.46 18.94
N GLY A 15 4.64 0.42 19.70
CA GLY A 15 5.33 -0.78 19.23
C GLY A 15 4.37 -1.88 18.81
N GLY A 16 4.91 -2.98 18.28
CA GLY A 16 4.10 -4.20 18.19
C GLY A 16 3.77 -4.69 19.60
N VAL A 17 2.52 -5.08 19.85
CA VAL A 17 2.09 -5.66 21.13
C VAL A 17 1.86 -7.16 20.95
N THR A 18 2.38 -7.97 21.86
CA THR A 18 2.14 -9.41 21.96
C THR A 18 1.16 -9.70 23.08
N ALA A 19 0.43 -10.81 22.99
CA ALA A 19 -0.39 -11.29 24.09
C ALA A 19 0.48 -11.64 25.32
N GLY A 20 -0.04 -11.39 26.51
CA GLY A 20 0.61 -11.77 27.77
C GLY A 20 0.30 -13.22 28.15
N ASP A 21 1.03 -13.77 29.14
CA ASP A 21 0.91 -15.19 29.51
C ASP A 21 -0.50 -15.58 29.97
N ALA A 22 -1.17 -14.72 30.75
CA ALA A 22 -2.55 -14.95 31.19
C ALA A 22 -3.54 -15.01 30.01
N GLU A 23 -3.33 -14.17 28.99
CA GLU A 23 -4.17 -14.14 27.79
C GLU A 23 -3.90 -15.37 26.91
N VAL A 24 -2.63 -15.79 26.78
CA VAL A 24 -2.26 -17.01 26.06
C VAL A 24 -2.81 -18.25 26.75
N ALA A 25 -2.82 -18.29 28.09
CA ALA A 25 -3.41 -19.39 28.85
C ALA A 25 -4.93 -19.48 28.66
N ALA A 26 -5.64 -18.34 28.67
CA ALA A 26 -7.07 -18.30 28.39
C ALA A 26 -7.40 -18.54 26.91
N ASN A 27 -6.48 -18.20 26.00
CA ASN A 27 -6.68 -18.25 24.56
C ASN A 27 -5.39 -18.69 23.82
N PRO A 28 -5.14 -20.01 23.67
CA PRO A 28 -3.89 -20.52 23.09
C PRO A 28 -3.56 -20.01 21.67
N ARG A 29 -4.58 -19.68 20.86
CA ARG A 29 -4.42 -19.07 19.52
C ARG A 29 -3.80 -17.66 19.56
N ALA A 30 -3.75 -17.00 20.71
CA ALA A 30 -3.14 -15.67 20.87
C ALA A 30 -1.60 -15.71 20.94
N ARG A 31 -0.98 -16.88 21.12
CA ARG A 31 0.48 -17.04 21.33
C ARG A 31 1.36 -16.36 20.26
N SER A 32 0.90 -16.31 19.01
CA SER A 32 1.63 -15.69 17.90
C SER A 32 1.02 -14.37 17.41
N ALA A 33 -0.01 -13.86 18.09
CA ALA A 33 -0.67 -12.62 17.70
C ALA A 33 0.26 -11.43 17.90
N ARG A 34 0.28 -10.52 16.92
CA ARG A 34 1.08 -9.28 16.95
C ARG A 34 0.23 -8.10 16.52
N LEU A 35 -0.24 -7.32 17.48
CA LEU A 35 -1.01 -6.10 17.21
C LEU A 35 -0.08 -5.00 16.72
N ARG A 36 -0.48 -4.32 15.63
CA ARG A 36 0.22 -3.15 15.06
C ARG A 36 -0.81 -2.06 14.78
N ALA A 37 -0.47 -0.81 15.11
CA ALA A 37 -1.34 0.34 14.90
C ALA A 37 -0.58 1.54 14.33
N ALA A 38 -1.30 2.37 13.59
CA ALA A 38 -0.81 3.64 13.07
C ALA A 38 -1.96 4.65 12.95
N ILE A 39 -1.63 5.94 13.04
CA ILE A 39 -2.58 7.06 12.98
C ILE A 39 -2.39 7.76 11.63
N ARG A 40 -3.50 8.07 10.95
CA ARG A 40 -3.47 8.82 9.69
C ARG A 40 -2.99 10.25 9.94
N THR A 41 -2.09 10.74 9.09
CA THR A 41 -1.59 12.12 9.12
C THR A 41 -2.43 13.03 8.21
N ASP A 42 -2.20 14.34 8.29
CA ASP A 42 -2.83 15.34 7.42
C ASP A 42 -2.31 15.30 5.97
N ALA A 43 -1.40 14.39 5.65
CA ALA A 43 -0.92 14.21 4.28
C ALA A 43 -2.07 13.76 3.37
N SER A 44 -2.12 14.33 2.16
CA SER A 44 -3.11 13.97 1.15
C SER A 44 -3.06 12.47 0.80
N ALA A 45 -4.22 11.93 0.39
CA ALA A 45 -4.31 10.56 -0.08
C ALA A 45 -3.39 10.32 -1.28
N ARG A 46 -2.79 9.13 -1.35
CA ARG A 46 -1.99 8.74 -2.52
C ARG A 46 -2.91 8.48 -3.72
N SER A 47 -2.39 8.72 -4.92
CA SER A 47 -3.08 8.35 -6.16
C SER A 47 -3.51 6.88 -6.12
N SER A 48 -4.71 6.58 -6.61
CA SER A 48 -5.25 5.23 -6.74
C SER A 48 -4.91 4.57 -8.07
N ASP A 49 -4.16 5.25 -8.94
CA ASP A 49 -3.87 4.80 -10.30
C ASP A 49 -2.65 3.86 -10.36
N PHE A 50 -2.49 3.08 -11.43
CA PHE A 50 -1.42 2.07 -11.57
C PHE A 50 0.00 2.65 -11.52
N SER A 51 0.13 3.96 -11.67
CA SER A 51 1.39 4.70 -11.46
C SER A 51 1.98 4.48 -10.06
N ILE A 52 1.19 4.05 -9.06
CA ILE A 52 1.71 3.73 -7.71
C ILE A 52 2.73 2.60 -7.67
N PHE A 53 2.69 1.69 -8.64
CA PHE A 53 3.56 0.51 -8.71
C PHE A 53 4.91 0.82 -9.36
N GLY A 54 5.10 2.04 -9.90
CA GLY A 54 6.34 2.41 -10.59
C GLY A 54 6.56 1.61 -11.87
N LEU A 55 5.49 1.10 -12.49
CA LEU A 55 5.58 0.33 -13.73
C LEU A 55 5.99 1.24 -14.90
N PRO A 56 6.79 0.73 -15.85
CA PRO A 56 7.08 1.45 -17.09
C PRO A 56 5.78 1.70 -17.85
N LYS A 57 5.64 2.89 -18.46
CA LYS A 57 4.53 3.19 -19.37
C LYS A 57 4.74 2.39 -20.65
N LEU A 58 4.10 1.22 -20.73
CA LEU A 58 4.06 0.44 -21.95
C LEU A 58 3.09 1.11 -22.95
N PRO A 59 3.39 1.08 -24.25
CA PRO A 59 2.39 1.43 -25.25
C PRO A 59 1.16 0.55 -25.02
N GLY A 60 -0.03 1.16 -25.07
CA GLY A 60 -1.28 0.42 -24.96
C GLY A 60 -1.34 -0.65 -26.06
N PRO A 61 -2.00 -1.80 -25.81
CA PRO A 61 -2.21 -2.77 -26.87
C PRO A 61 -2.94 -2.08 -28.03
N THR A 62 -2.43 -2.24 -29.24
CA THR A 62 -3.17 -1.87 -30.44
C THR A 62 -4.42 -2.75 -30.47
N LEU A 63 -5.55 -2.19 -30.06
CA LEU A 63 -6.83 -2.86 -30.22
C LEU A 63 -7.07 -2.99 -31.73
N PRO A 64 -7.26 -4.21 -32.26
CA PRO A 64 -7.60 -4.37 -33.67
C PRO A 64 -8.92 -3.64 -33.94
N GLY A 65 -8.89 -2.64 -34.85
CA GLY A 65 -10.07 -1.89 -35.28
C GLY A 65 -10.16 -0.42 -34.83
N THR A 66 -9.21 0.13 -34.05
CA THR A 66 -9.25 1.54 -33.61
C THR A 66 -8.47 2.52 -34.51
N GLY A 67 -8.15 2.13 -35.74
CA GLY A 67 -7.57 3.05 -36.73
C GLY A 67 -8.54 4.21 -36.99
N ARG A 68 -8.10 5.45 -36.75
CA ARG A 68 -8.87 6.64 -37.13
C ARG A 68 -9.02 6.61 -38.66
N PRO A 69 -10.24 6.61 -39.22
CA PRO A 69 -10.38 6.66 -40.67
C PRO A 69 -9.92 8.04 -41.16
N GLY A 70 -8.87 8.08 -41.99
CA GLY A 70 -8.57 9.29 -42.79
C GLY A 70 -7.14 9.82 -42.86
N GLU A 71 -6.10 9.16 -42.35
CA GLU A 71 -4.71 9.62 -42.64
C GLU A 71 -4.17 8.95 -43.91
N ARG A 72 -4.24 9.68 -45.02
CA ARG A 72 -3.39 9.56 -46.21
C ARG A 72 -2.69 10.90 -46.43
#